data_AF-A0A3B5MHM2-F1
#
_entry.id   AF-A0A3B5MHM2-F1
#
_cell.length_a   1.000
_cell.length_b   1.000
_cell.length_c   1.000
_cell.angle_alpha   90.00
_cell.angle_beta   90.00
_cell.angle_gamma   90.00
#
_symmetry.space_group_name_H-M   'P 1'
#
loop_
_entity.id
_entity.type
_entity.pdbx_description
1 polymer ?
#
loop_
_entity_poly.entity_id
_entity_poly.type
_entity_poly.pdbx_seq_one_letter_code
_entity_poly.pdbx_strand_id
1 'polypeptide(L)'
;MLTMFFSNLLLCRYFKKPLNIFLGFIPEIVFMFSLFGYLILLVFYKWTAYDAFTSKDAPSLLIHFINMCLFNYNDPTNKPLYAGQMGIQVLLVLIALACVPCMLIVKTMVLRRQHLWKRHLGTQKFGGVRVGNGPTEDEAGIMDHDQLSQHSDEGDEHSEEEPFNFGDVAVHQAIHTIEYCLGCISNTASYLRLWALSLAHAQLSEVLWSMVMHLGLSSRSGGGFFGLSIIFSAFATLTVCILLIMEGLSAFLHALRLHWVEFQNKFYTGQGFKFVPFSFESILEGRFDD
;
A
#
# COMPACT_ATOMS: atom_id res chain seq x y z
N MET A 1 7.04 -3.77 0.41
CA MET A 1 5.98 -3.31 1.34
C MET A 1 6.53 -2.58 2.58
N LEU A 2 7.47 -3.14 3.36
CA LEU A 2 8.01 -2.47 4.57
C LEU A 2 8.70 -1.12 4.29
N THR A 3 9.52 -1.06 3.23
CA THR A 3 10.20 0.17 2.77
C THR A 3 9.22 1.25 2.32
N MET A 4 8.10 0.82 1.72
CA MET A 4 6.96 1.67 1.36
C MET A 4 6.48 2.41 2.60
N PHE A 5 6.17 1.69 3.68
CA PHE A 5 5.69 2.28 4.94
C PHE A 5 6.68 3.25 5.58
N PHE A 6 7.99 2.98 5.50
CA PHE A 6 9.02 3.92 5.93
C PHE A 6 8.97 5.24 5.13
N SER A 7 8.67 5.19 3.83
CA SER A 7 8.43 6.40 3.03
C SER A 7 7.15 7.15 3.46
N ASN A 8 6.13 6.48 4.03
CA ASN A 8 4.89 7.10 4.53
C ASN A 8 5.26 7.89 5.77
N LEU A 9 6.03 7.24 6.65
CA LEU A 9 6.47 7.82 7.89
C LEU A 9 7.29 9.10 7.62
N LEU A 10 8.16 9.07 6.60
CA LEU A 10 8.93 10.23 6.17
C LEU A 10 8.02 11.33 5.58
N LEU A 11 7.07 10.98 4.71
CA LEU A 11 6.10 11.93 4.13
C LEU A 11 5.17 12.54 5.20
N CYS A 12 4.76 11.76 6.19
CA CYS A 12 3.90 12.20 7.28
C CYS A 12 4.66 13.03 8.32
N ARG A 13 5.94 12.75 8.58
CA ARG A 13 6.82 13.63 9.35
C ARG A 13 6.90 15.02 8.72
N TYR A 14 6.93 15.07 7.38
CA TYR A 14 7.00 16.30 6.62
C TYR A 14 5.73 17.18 6.76
N PHE A 15 4.52 16.59 6.82
CA PHE A 15 3.24 17.31 6.87
C PHE A 15 2.73 17.79 8.25
N LYS A 16 3.50 17.63 9.35
CA LYS A 16 3.25 18.22 10.69
C LYS A 16 1.80 18.16 11.24
N LYS A 17 1.08 17.03 11.14
CA LYS A 17 -0.21 16.81 11.84
C LYS A 17 -0.16 15.62 12.83
N PRO A 18 0.49 15.75 14.01
CA PRO A 18 0.96 14.62 14.80
C PRO A 18 -0.16 13.71 15.36
N LEU A 19 -1.34 14.25 15.68
CA LEU A 19 -2.36 13.50 16.42
C LEU A 19 -3.14 12.49 15.57
N ASN A 20 -3.54 12.84 14.35
CA ASN A 20 -4.24 11.93 13.44
C ASN A 20 -3.27 10.91 12.81
N ILE A 21 -2.00 11.31 12.68
CA ILE A 21 -0.92 10.51 12.11
C ILE A 21 -0.51 9.38 13.05
N PHE A 22 -0.30 9.66 14.34
CA PHE A 22 0.16 8.64 15.29
C PHE A 22 -0.93 7.59 15.58
N LEU A 23 -2.19 8.01 15.65
CA LEU A 23 -3.28 7.15 16.10
C LEU A 23 -3.87 6.24 14.99
N GLY A 24 -3.76 6.63 13.71
CA GLY A 24 -4.20 5.80 12.57
C GLY A 24 -3.10 4.92 11.97
N PHE A 25 -1.87 5.44 11.84
CA PHE A 25 -0.76 4.75 11.19
C PHE A 25 -0.15 3.60 12.03
N ILE A 26 -0.14 3.76 13.36
CA ILE A 26 0.42 2.74 14.25
C ILE A 26 -0.37 1.43 14.22
N PRO A 27 -1.72 1.44 14.38
CA PRO A 27 -2.51 0.22 14.24
C PRO A 27 -2.31 -0.48 12.89
N GLU A 28 -2.20 0.29 11.81
CA GLU A 28 -1.93 -0.23 10.45
C GLU A 28 -0.58 -0.98 10.37
N ILE A 29 0.50 -0.39 10.90
CA ILE A 29 1.82 -1.05 10.94
C ILE A 29 1.79 -2.28 11.83
N VAL A 30 1.21 -2.16 13.03
CA VAL A 30 1.18 -3.25 14.01
C VAL A 30 0.40 -4.45 13.45
N PHE A 31 -0.72 -4.20 12.77
CA PHE A 31 -1.48 -5.23 12.06
C PHE A 31 -0.65 -5.92 10.97
N MET A 32 0.06 -5.14 10.13
CA MET A 32 0.87 -5.71 9.05
C MET A 32 2.06 -6.52 9.57
N PHE A 33 2.76 -6.03 10.59
CA PHE A 33 3.92 -6.70 11.17
C PHE A 33 3.52 -7.96 11.95
N SER A 34 2.39 -7.95 12.66
CA SER A 34 1.91 -9.12 13.39
C SER A 34 1.55 -10.29 12.46
N LEU A 35 0.88 -10.06 11.32
CA LEU A 35 0.57 -11.15 10.38
C LEU A 35 1.75 -11.49 9.45
N PHE A 36 2.21 -10.52 8.64
CA PHE A 36 3.17 -10.78 7.57
C PHE A 36 4.62 -10.69 8.02
N GLY A 37 4.92 -9.83 9.00
CA GLY A 37 6.25 -9.78 9.60
C GLY A 37 6.61 -11.10 10.27
N TYR A 38 5.66 -11.68 11.02
CA TYR A 38 5.81 -13.00 11.61
C TYR A 38 6.00 -14.11 10.57
N LEU A 39 5.24 -14.10 9.48
CA LEU A 39 5.41 -15.07 8.38
C LEU A 39 6.84 -15.04 7.80
N ILE A 40 7.40 -13.84 7.59
CA ILE A 40 8.77 -13.67 7.08
C ILE A 40 9.79 -14.20 8.10
N LEU A 41 9.61 -13.90 9.39
CA LEU A 41 10.48 -14.43 10.45
C LEU A 41 10.45 -15.96 10.51
N LEU A 42 9.28 -16.58 10.29
CA LEU A 42 9.17 -18.04 10.22
C LEU A 42 9.89 -18.63 9.00
N VAL A 43 9.90 -17.95 7.85
CA VAL A 43 10.68 -18.37 6.68
C VAL A 43 12.17 -18.38 7.00
N PHE A 44 12.68 -17.28 7.57
CA PHE A 44 14.09 -17.21 7.98
C PHE A 44 14.44 -18.24 9.05
N TYR A 45 13.57 -18.41 10.04
CA TYR A 45 13.77 -19.43 11.08
C TYR A 45 13.78 -20.84 10.50
N LYS A 46 12.89 -21.14 9.55
CA LYS A 46 12.86 -22.44 8.87
C LYS A 46 14.16 -22.69 8.08
N TRP A 47 14.71 -21.67 7.43
CA TRP A 47 15.98 -21.77 6.70
C TRP A 47 17.19 -22.00 7.60
N THR A 48 17.20 -21.48 8.83
CA THR A 48 18.35 -21.65 9.75
C THR A 48 18.23 -22.88 10.65
N ALA A 49 17.02 -23.32 10.98
CA ALA A 49 16.80 -24.39 11.97
C ALA A 49 16.72 -25.81 11.38
N TYR A 50 16.31 -25.97 10.12
CA TYR A 50 16.11 -27.30 9.51
C TYR A 50 17.24 -27.66 8.54
N ASP A 51 18.03 -28.65 8.93
CA ASP A 51 19.06 -29.26 8.10
C ASP A 51 18.56 -30.57 7.44
N ALA A 52 19.32 -31.12 6.48
CA ALA A 52 18.97 -32.31 5.70
C ALA A 52 18.59 -33.53 6.55
N PHE A 53 19.13 -33.63 7.77
CA PHE A 53 18.87 -34.71 8.72
C PHE A 53 17.52 -34.60 9.45
N THR A 54 16.94 -33.40 9.56
CA THR A 54 15.67 -33.12 10.27
C THR A 54 14.52 -32.81 9.29
N SER A 55 14.74 -32.97 7.98
CA SER A 55 13.76 -32.59 6.95
C SER A 55 12.46 -33.40 6.96
N LYS A 56 12.46 -34.63 7.50
CA LYS A 56 11.23 -35.46 7.58
C LYS A 56 10.16 -34.87 8.47
N ASP A 57 10.56 -34.05 9.45
CA ASP A 57 9.68 -33.43 10.43
C ASP A 57 9.39 -31.95 10.14
N ALA A 58 9.87 -31.42 9.01
CA ALA A 58 9.75 -30.00 8.69
C ALA A 58 8.28 -29.63 8.41
N PRO A 59 7.63 -28.84 9.27
CA PRO A 59 6.23 -28.52 9.09
C PRO A 59 6.03 -27.52 7.94
N SER A 60 4.82 -27.50 7.40
CA SER A 60 4.45 -26.55 6.36
C SER A 60 4.10 -25.19 6.99
N LEU A 61 4.73 -24.13 6.47
CA LEU A 61 4.50 -22.76 6.93
C LEU A 61 3.07 -22.29 6.66
N LEU A 62 2.47 -22.78 5.57
CA LEU A 62 1.10 -22.45 5.20
C LEU A 62 0.08 -22.97 6.21
N ILE A 63 0.19 -24.25 6.63
CA ILE A 63 -0.75 -24.82 7.62
C ILE A 63 -0.56 -24.12 8.97
N HIS A 64 0.69 -23.82 9.34
CA HIS A 64 0.99 -23.02 10.53
C HIS A 64 0.34 -21.62 10.50
N PHE A 65 0.36 -20.94 9.35
CA PHE A 65 -0.27 -19.64 9.18
C PHE A 65 -1.80 -19.73 9.24
N ILE A 66 -2.41 -20.77 8.65
CA ILE A 66 -3.86 -21.02 8.75
C ILE A 66 -4.27 -21.33 10.19
N ASN A 67 -3.56 -22.23 10.86
CA ASN A 67 -3.84 -22.67 12.22
C ASN A 67 -3.69 -21.53 13.24
N MET A 68 -2.75 -20.62 13.01
CA MET A 68 -2.63 -19.37 13.77
C MET A 68 -3.90 -18.54 13.69
N CYS A 69 -4.46 -18.32 12.49
CA CYS A 69 -5.69 -17.55 12.30
C CYS A 69 -6.96 -18.29 12.78
N LEU A 70 -6.99 -19.61 12.71
CA LEU A 70 -8.11 -20.46 13.15
C LEU A 70 -8.07 -20.79 14.65
N PHE A 71 -7.02 -20.37 15.38
CA PHE A 71 -6.77 -20.75 16.77
C PHE A 71 -6.77 -22.27 17.02
N ASN A 72 -6.31 -23.05 16.03
CA ASN A 72 -6.30 -24.51 16.11
C ASN A 72 -4.87 -25.03 16.27
N TYR A 73 -4.49 -25.36 17.52
CA TYR A 73 -3.13 -25.77 17.88
C TYR A 73 -3.01 -27.26 18.26
N ASN A 74 -4.09 -28.03 18.16
CA ASN A 74 -4.20 -29.38 18.71
C ASN A 74 -3.86 -30.50 17.70
N ASP A 75 -3.18 -30.18 16.62
CA ASP A 75 -2.91 -31.13 15.54
C ASP A 75 -1.60 -31.91 15.81
N PRO A 76 -1.65 -33.21 16.18
CA PRO A 76 -0.47 -34.00 16.54
C PRO A 76 0.50 -34.22 15.35
N THR A 77 0.04 -33.92 14.13
CA THR A 77 0.78 -34.05 12.89
C THR A 77 1.77 -32.90 12.64
N ASN A 78 1.64 -31.77 13.35
CA ASN A 78 2.49 -30.59 13.18
C ASN A 78 3.30 -30.30 14.43
N LYS A 79 4.59 -30.66 14.42
CA LYS A 79 5.51 -30.32 15.52
C LYS A 79 5.67 -28.79 15.63
N PRO A 80 5.70 -28.24 16.86
CA PRO A 80 5.96 -26.82 17.06
C PRO A 80 7.36 -26.46 16.55
N LEU A 81 7.45 -25.36 15.80
CA LEU A 81 8.68 -24.86 15.20
C LEU A 81 9.68 -24.39 16.27
N TYR A 82 9.17 -23.84 17.38
CA TYR A 82 9.98 -23.38 18.52
C TYR A 82 9.22 -23.50 19.84
N ALA A 83 9.96 -23.52 20.96
CA ALA A 83 9.38 -23.58 22.30
C ALA A 83 8.57 -22.31 22.63
N GLY A 84 7.30 -22.46 23.01
CA GLY A 84 6.41 -21.32 23.33
C GLY A 84 5.64 -20.73 22.14
N GLN A 85 5.65 -21.39 20.98
CA GLN A 85 4.97 -20.93 19.76
C GLN A 85 3.49 -20.60 19.95
N MET A 86 2.75 -21.44 20.69
CA MET A 86 1.32 -21.22 20.93
C MET A 86 1.05 -19.86 21.58
N GLY A 87 1.84 -19.48 22.59
CA GLY A 87 1.67 -18.21 23.30
C GLY A 87 1.92 -17.00 22.41
N ILE A 88 2.99 -17.03 21.61
CA ILE A 88 3.34 -15.93 20.71
C ILE A 88 2.31 -15.81 19.58
N GLN A 89 1.85 -16.92 19.00
CA GLN A 89 0.86 -16.91 17.91
C GLN A 89 -0.49 -16.34 18.39
N VAL A 90 -0.99 -16.79 19.54
CA VAL A 90 -2.23 -16.27 20.12
C VAL A 90 -2.10 -14.78 20.45
N LEU A 91 -1.00 -14.36 21.06
CA LEU A 91 -0.75 -12.95 21.38
C LEU A 91 -0.74 -12.07 20.11
N LEU A 92 -0.06 -12.51 19.05
CA LEU A 92 0.00 -11.78 17.78
C LEU A 92 -1.37 -11.61 17.14
N VAL A 93 -2.18 -12.68 17.11
CA VAL A 93 -3.53 -12.62 16.52
C VAL A 93 -4.46 -11.75 17.37
N LEU A 94 -4.37 -11.80 18.70
CA LEU A 94 -5.13 -10.91 19.58
C LEU A 94 -4.78 -9.45 19.34
N ILE A 95 -3.50 -9.12 19.19
CA ILE A 95 -3.05 -7.76 18.85
C ILE A 95 -3.60 -7.36 17.47
N ALA A 96 -3.49 -8.23 16.46
CA ALA A 96 -4.02 -7.95 15.13
C ALA A 96 -5.53 -7.71 15.14
N LEU A 97 -6.29 -8.51 15.89
CA LEU A 97 -7.74 -8.40 16.01
C LEU A 97 -8.16 -7.17 16.81
N ALA A 98 -7.39 -6.77 17.82
CA ALA A 98 -7.61 -5.52 18.58
C ALA A 98 -7.30 -4.26 17.75
N CYS A 99 -6.37 -4.34 16.78
CA CYS A 99 -6.04 -3.21 15.90
C CYS A 99 -7.20 -2.81 14.97
N VAL A 100 -8.06 -3.74 14.55
CA VAL A 100 -9.21 -3.49 13.66
C VAL A 100 -10.23 -2.51 14.28
N PRO A 101 -10.81 -2.76 15.47
CA PRO A 101 -11.70 -1.81 16.13
C PRO A 101 -10.97 -0.54 16.57
N CYS A 102 -9.68 -0.62 16.93
CA CYS A 102 -8.87 0.57 17.21
C CYS A 102 -8.85 1.53 16.00
N MET A 103 -8.64 1.03 14.79
CA MET A 103 -8.61 1.86 13.57
C MET A 103 -9.95 2.53 13.27
N LEU A 104 -11.06 1.82 13.52
CA LEU A 104 -12.42 2.32 13.30
C LEU A 104 -12.80 3.41 14.33
N ILE A 105 -12.54 3.17 15.62
CA ILE A 105 -12.92 4.07 16.71
C ILE A 105 -12.04 5.32 16.73
N VAL A 106 -10.75 5.18 16.45
CA VAL A 106 -9.79 6.29 16.53
C VAL A 106 -10.14 7.42 15.57
N LYS A 107 -10.37 7.12 14.29
CA LYS A 107 -10.65 8.16 13.29
C LYS A 107 -12.03 8.79 13.48
N THR A 108 -13.04 7.98 13.80
CA THR A 108 -14.41 8.46 14.07
C THR A 108 -14.46 9.36 15.32
N MET A 109 -13.72 9.02 16.38
CA MET A 109 -13.61 9.87 17.57
C MET A 109 -12.80 11.15 17.34
N VAL A 110 -11.71 11.09 16.56
CA VAL A 110 -10.90 12.28 16.25
C VAL A 110 -11.71 13.29 15.43
N LEU A 111 -12.48 12.84 14.44
CA LEU A 111 -13.32 13.74 13.63
C LEU A 111 -14.45 14.36 14.46
N ARG A 112 -15.10 13.57 15.31
CA ARG A 112 -16.09 14.07 16.28
C ARG A 112 -15.49 15.13 17.21
N ARG A 113 -14.26 14.91 17.70
CA ARG A 113 -13.57 15.86 18.59
C ARG A 113 -13.17 17.14 17.86
N GLN A 114 -12.73 17.07 16.60
CA GLN A 114 -12.43 18.24 15.77
C GLN A 114 -13.69 19.05 15.45
N HIS A 115 -14.82 18.39 15.20
CA HIS A 115 -16.10 19.08 14.97
C HIS A 115 -16.58 19.80 16.24
N LEU A 116 -16.47 19.15 17.40
CA LEU A 116 -16.79 19.79 18.68
C LEU A 116 -15.87 20.99 18.97
N TRP A 117 -14.57 20.87 18.66
CA TRP A 117 -13.61 21.95 18.85
C TRP A 117 -13.89 23.13 17.91
N LYS A 118 -14.19 22.88 16.62
CA LYS A 118 -14.58 23.91 15.66
C LYS A 118 -15.86 24.64 16.07
N ARG A 119 -16.86 23.91 16.59
CA ARG A 119 -18.07 24.53 17.18
C ARG A 119 -17.74 25.45 18.35
N HIS A 120 -16.90 25.02 19.29
CA HIS A 120 -16.50 25.87 20.42
C HIS A 120 -15.66 27.10 20.01
N LEU A 121 -14.86 27.01 18.95
CA LEU A 121 -14.11 28.15 18.42
C LEU A 121 -14.98 29.12 17.59
N GLY A 122 -15.99 28.61 16.88
CA GLY A 122 -16.95 29.42 16.11
C GLY A 122 -17.92 30.21 17.00
N THR A 123 -18.38 29.62 18.11
CA THR A 123 -19.28 30.30 19.06
C THR A 123 -18.62 31.48 19.79
N GLN A 124 -17.29 31.52 19.90
CA GLN A 124 -16.58 32.67 20.47
C GLN A 124 -16.50 33.89 19.52
N LYS A 125 -16.66 33.72 18.21
CA LYS A 125 -16.62 34.84 17.24
C LYS A 125 -17.97 35.52 17.00
N PHE A 126 -19.07 35.00 17.56
CA PHE A 126 -20.42 35.58 17.39
C PHE A 126 -21.13 35.93 18.71
N GLY A 127 -20.41 35.88 19.84
CA GLY A 127 -20.94 36.14 21.18
C GLY A 127 -21.00 37.61 21.59
N GLY A 128 -21.30 38.53 20.66
CA GLY A 128 -21.47 39.96 20.94
C GLY A 128 -22.92 40.35 21.19
N VAL A 129 -23.58 39.77 22.20
CA VAL A 129 -24.88 40.28 22.68
C VAL A 129 -24.61 41.52 23.54
N ARG A 130 -25.02 42.70 23.07
CA ARG A 130 -25.24 43.87 23.94
C ARG A 130 -26.66 44.40 23.76
N VAL A 131 -27.35 44.33 24.88
CA VAL A 131 -28.74 44.71 25.15
C VAL A 131 -28.91 46.21 24.92
N GLY A 132 -29.99 46.62 24.24
CA GLY A 132 -30.33 48.03 24.09
C GLY A 132 -30.85 48.62 25.40
N ASN A 133 -30.36 49.82 25.76
CA ASN A 133 -31.04 50.72 26.68
C ASN A 133 -30.55 52.17 26.50
N GLY A 134 -31.42 53.05 25.99
CA GLY A 134 -31.45 54.51 26.23
C GLY A 134 -30.40 55.42 25.55
N PRO A 135 -30.76 56.67 25.21
CA PRO A 135 -29.92 57.57 24.42
C PRO A 135 -29.08 58.48 25.32
N THR A 136 -27.76 58.41 25.22
CA THR A 136 -26.86 59.49 25.67
C THR A 136 -25.51 59.36 24.99
N GLU A 137 -25.01 60.50 24.59
CA GLU A 137 -23.87 60.76 23.73
C GLU A 137 -22.52 60.39 24.37
N ASP A 138 -21.53 60.17 23.50
CA ASP A 138 -20.08 60.22 23.72
C ASP A 138 -19.40 59.21 24.66
N GLU A 139 -18.69 58.23 24.11
CA GLU A 139 -17.21 58.27 23.99
C GLU A 139 -16.59 57.01 23.36
N ALA A 140 -15.66 57.30 22.45
CA ALA A 140 -14.60 56.54 21.81
C ALA A 140 -14.31 55.07 22.23
N GLY A 141 -14.35 54.18 21.25
CA GLY A 141 -13.65 52.90 21.23
C GLY A 141 -12.96 52.71 19.87
N ILE A 142 -11.65 52.57 19.88
CA ILE A 142 -10.72 52.57 18.74
C ILE A 142 -11.13 51.53 17.68
N MET A 143 -11.45 52.02 16.47
CA MET A 143 -11.59 51.20 15.27
C MET A 143 -10.19 50.85 14.75
N ASP A 144 -9.74 49.61 14.96
CA ASP A 144 -8.64 49.06 14.17
C ASP A 144 -9.19 48.67 12.80
N HIS A 145 -8.83 49.52 11.84
CA HIS A 145 -9.15 49.48 10.44
C HIS A 145 -8.16 48.55 9.73
N ASP A 146 -8.55 47.30 9.47
CA ASP A 146 -7.88 46.49 8.45
C ASP A 146 -8.90 45.65 7.66
N GLN A 147 -9.75 46.37 6.93
CA GLN A 147 -10.29 45.89 5.66
C GLN A 147 -9.49 46.58 4.54
N LEU A 148 -8.98 45.82 3.57
CA LEU A 148 -9.65 45.69 2.26
C LEU A 148 -8.71 45.13 1.18
N SER A 149 -9.10 43.99 0.61
CA SER A 149 -9.08 43.60 -0.82
C SER A 149 -9.03 42.06 -0.87
N GLN A 150 -10.03 41.36 -1.38
CA GLN A 150 -10.58 41.51 -2.72
C GLN A 150 -11.99 40.90 -2.78
N HIS A 151 -12.93 41.67 -3.33
CA HIS A 151 -14.31 41.27 -3.62
C HIS A 151 -14.40 40.84 -5.09
N SER A 152 -14.99 39.67 -5.36
CA SER A 152 -15.54 39.24 -6.66
C SER A 152 -16.10 37.83 -6.44
N ASP A 153 -17.36 37.72 -6.03
CA ASP A 153 -18.52 37.56 -6.91
C ASP A 153 -18.55 36.15 -7.52
N GLU A 154 -19.08 35.20 -6.73
CA GLU A 154 -19.57 33.90 -7.21
C GLU A 154 -20.48 33.30 -6.11
N GLY A 155 -21.77 33.19 -6.43
CA GLY A 155 -22.71 32.24 -5.82
C GLY A 155 -22.98 32.36 -4.33
N ASP A 156 -24.11 32.99 -4.00
CA ASP A 156 -24.93 32.60 -2.85
C ASP A 156 -25.44 31.17 -3.09
N GLU A 157 -24.55 30.18 -3.00
CA GLU A 157 -24.92 28.84 -2.63
C GLU A 157 -24.94 28.85 -1.10
N HIS A 158 -26.16 28.90 -0.57
CA HIS A 158 -26.50 28.11 0.61
C HIS A 158 -25.86 26.72 0.45
N SER A 159 -24.61 26.58 0.85
CA SER A 159 -24.07 25.31 1.29
C SER A 159 -24.80 25.07 2.58
N GLU A 160 -25.98 24.45 2.45
CA GLU A 160 -26.66 23.77 3.53
C GLU A 160 -25.56 23.14 4.38
N GLU A 161 -25.44 23.57 5.63
CA GLU A 161 -24.61 22.88 6.60
C GLU A 161 -25.21 21.48 6.74
N GLU A 162 -24.84 20.58 5.82
CA GLU A 162 -25.19 19.16 5.85
C GLU A 162 -24.91 18.71 7.28
N PRO A 163 -25.94 18.32 8.05
CA PRO A 163 -25.79 18.01 9.45
C PRO A 163 -24.75 16.92 9.53
N PHE A 164 -23.62 17.18 10.21
CA PHE A 164 -22.53 16.23 10.30
C PHE A 164 -23.05 14.86 10.70
N ASN A 165 -23.21 13.99 9.70
CA ASN A 165 -23.82 12.70 9.89
C ASN A 165 -22.71 11.77 10.33
N PHE A 166 -22.62 11.59 11.64
CA PHE A 166 -21.68 10.68 12.25
C PHE A 166 -21.80 9.27 11.67
N GLY A 167 -23.00 8.88 11.23
CA GLY A 167 -23.25 7.62 10.52
C GLY A 167 -22.48 7.51 9.22
N ASP A 168 -22.55 8.53 8.35
CA ASP A 168 -21.90 8.50 7.03
C ASP A 168 -20.38 8.46 7.14
N VAL A 169 -19.81 9.20 8.10
CA VAL A 169 -18.38 9.13 8.41
C VAL A 169 -17.99 7.75 8.95
N ALA A 170 -18.79 7.18 9.85
CA ALA A 170 -18.51 5.86 10.40
C ALA A 170 -18.56 4.77 9.34
N VAL A 171 -19.53 4.83 8.40
CA VAL A 171 -19.63 3.90 7.27
C VAL A 171 -18.44 4.06 6.33
N HIS A 172 -18.10 5.28 5.92
CA HIS A 172 -16.95 5.53 5.04
C HIS A 172 -15.63 5.03 5.67
N GLN A 173 -15.46 5.27 6.97
CA GLN A 173 -14.28 4.79 7.70
C GLN A 173 -14.25 3.27 7.88
N ALA A 174 -15.41 2.62 8.07
CA ALA A 174 -15.51 1.17 8.11
C ALA A 174 -15.10 0.54 6.77
N ILE A 175 -15.57 1.11 5.65
CA ILE A 175 -15.18 0.68 4.29
C ILE A 175 -13.66 0.77 4.12
N HIS A 176 -13.06 1.93 4.45
CA HIS A 176 -11.60 2.09 4.38
C HIS A 176 -10.85 1.06 5.25
N THR A 177 -11.36 0.74 6.44
CA THR A 177 -10.72 -0.25 7.34
C THR A 177 -10.79 -1.65 6.74
N ILE A 178 -11.94 -2.04 6.19
CA ILE A 178 -12.13 -3.35 5.53
C ILE A 178 -11.27 -3.45 4.27
N GLU A 179 -11.28 -2.43 3.42
CA GLU A 179 -10.47 -2.35 2.21
C GLU A 179 -8.98 -2.44 2.54
N TYR A 180 -8.54 -1.75 3.60
CA TYR A 180 -7.16 -1.85 4.07
C TYR A 180 -6.79 -3.27 4.51
N CYS A 181 -7.60 -3.90 5.38
CA CYS A 181 -7.32 -5.23 5.92
C CYS A 181 -7.28 -6.28 4.80
N LEU A 182 -8.30 -6.31 3.94
CA LEU A 182 -8.38 -7.23 2.79
C LEU A 182 -7.32 -6.91 1.74
N GLY A 183 -7.08 -5.63 1.48
CA GLY A 183 -6.05 -5.15 0.56
C GLY A 183 -4.64 -5.54 1.00
N CYS A 184 -4.32 -5.49 2.29
CA CYS A 184 -3.02 -5.93 2.79
C CYS A 184 -2.77 -7.44 2.54
N ILE A 185 -3.80 -8.27 2.71
CA ILE A 185 -3.71 -9.71 2.43
C ILE A 185 -3.62 -9.98 0.93
N SER A 186 -4.50 -9.35 0.14
CA SER A 186 -4.54 -9.49 -1.32
C SER A 186 -3.23 -9.01 -1.96
N ASN A 187 -2.73 -7.85 -1.57
CA ASN A 187 -1.48 -7.30 -2.09
C ASN A 187 -0.31 -8.22 -1.75
N THR A 188 -0.25 -8.79 -0.54
CA THR A 188 0.81 -9.73 -0.17
C THR A 188 0.75 -11.02 -1.02
N ALA A 189 -0.44 -11.58 -1.22
CA ALA A 189 -0.63 -12.77 -2.06
C ALA A 189 -0.28 -12.49 -3.54
N SER A 190 -0.60 -11.29 -4.03
CA SER A 190 -0.32 -10.85 -5.40
C SER A 190 1.19 -10.83 -5.74
N TYR A 191 2.09 -10.66 -4.75
CA TYR A 191 3.54 -10.78 -4.97
C TYR A 191 3.98 -12.19 -5.38
N LEU A 192 3.17 -13.24 -5.15
CA LEU A 192 3.44 -14.59 -5.66
C LEU A 192 3.58 -14.60 -7.19
N ARG A 193 2.99 -13.62 -7.87
CA ARG A 193 3.14 -13.40 -9.32
C ARG A 193 4.61 -13.31 -9.75
N LEU A 194 5.46 -12.65 -8.98
CA LEU A 194 6.89 -12.53 -9.31
C LEU A 194 7.57 -13.90 -9.31
N TRP A 195 7.24 -14.75 -8.33
CA TRP A 195 7.72 -16.12 -8.29
C TRP A 195 7.19 -16.95 -9.46
N ALA A 196 5.88 -16.87 -9.75
CA ALA A 196 5.27 -17.61 -10.86
C ALA A 196 5.87 -17.23 -12.22
N LEU A 197 6.08 -15.93 -12.45
CA LEU A 197 6.71 -15.43 -13.66
C LEU A 197 8.17 -15.88 -13.75
N SER A 198 8.93 -15.82 -12.64
CA SER A 198 10.31 -16.32 -12.62
C SER A 198 10.39 -17.82 -12.89
N LEU A 199 9.43 -18.61 -12.38
CA LEU A 199 9.36 -20.05 -12.63
C LEU A 199 9.03 -20.34 -14.09
N ALA A 200 8.06 -19.62 -14.67
CA ALA A 200 7.71 -19.74 -16.08
C ALA A 200 8.90 -19.41 -16.99
N HIS A 201 9.60 -18.31 -16.72
CA HIS A 201 10.79 -17.92 -17.49
C HIS A 201 11.90 -18.97 -17.42
N ALA A 202 12.16 -19.53 -16.23
CA ALA A 202 13.14 -20.60 -16.05
C ALA A 202 12.74 -21.88 -16.81
N GLN A 203 11.47 -22.29 -16.72
CA GLN A 203 10.96 -23.47 -17.43
C GLN A 203 10.96 -23.30 -18.95
N LEU A 204 10.56 -22.13 -19.46
CA LEU A 204 10.59 -21.85 -20.90
C LEU A 204 12.03 -21.87 -21.42
N SER A 205 12.97 -21.30 -20.66
CA SER A 205 14.41 -21.34 -21.00
C SER A 205 14.96 -22.77 -21.04
N GLU A 206 14.59 -23.61 -20.07
CA GLU A 206 15.00 -25.02 -20.03
C GLU A 206 14.40 -25.84 -21.18
N VAL A 207 13.13 -25.62 -21.53
CA VAL A 207 12.47 -26.29 -22.67
C VAL A 207 13.09 -25.86 -23.99
N LEU A 208 13.38 -24.56 -24.17
CA LEU A 208 14.01 -24.05 -25.40
C LEU A 208 15.41 -24.65 -25.57
N TRP A 209 16.19 -24.72 -24.48
CA TRP A 209 17.49 -25.37 -24.48
C TRP A 209 17.41 -26.88 -24.82
N SER A 210 16.56 -27.62 -24.10
CA SER A 210 16.47 -29.08 -24.25
C SER A 210 15.85 -29.53 -25.57
N MET A 211 14.96 -28.73 -26.18
CA MET A 211 14.32 -29.10 -27.45
C MET A 211 15.07 -28.59 -28.69
N VAL A 212 15.69 -27.41 -28.64
CA VAL A 212 16.34 -26.80 -29.82
C VAL A 212 17.85 -27.02 -29.81
N MET A 213 18.53 -26.71 -28.69
CA MET A 213 19.99 -26.77 -28.64
C MET A 213 20.51 -28.21 -28.53
N HIS A 214 19.85 -29.05 -27.74
CA HIS A 214 20.19 -30.46 -27.60
C HIS A 214 20.06 -31.24 -28.93
N LEU A 215 19.06 -30.91 -29.75
CA LEU A 215 18.93 -31.45 -31.11
C LEU A 215 20.10 -31.04 -32.01
N GLY A 216 20.55 -29.79 -31.91
CA GLY A 216 21.73 -29.28 -32.63
C GLY A 216 23.04 -29.94 -32.19
N LEU A 217 23.21 -30.22 -30.90
CA LEU A 217 24.41 -30.89 -30.36
C LEU A 217 24.43 -32.40 -30.60
N SER A 218 23.27 -33.06 -30.73
CA SER A 218 23.21 -34.52 -30.91
C SER A 218 23.64 -35.00 -32.31
N SER A 219 23.82 -34.10 -33.28
CA SER A 219 24.23 -34.46 -34.64
C SER A 219 25.74 -34.71 -34.74
N ARG A 220 26.16 -35.97 -34.56
CA ARG A 220 27.56 -36.42 -34.68
C ARG A 220 27.89 -36.81 -36.13
N SER A 221 27.90 -35.84 -37.03
CA SER A 221 28.32 -35.99 -38.43
C SER A 221 29.49 -35.05 -38.73
N GLY A 222 30.41 -35.45 -39.62
CA GLY A 222 31.53 -34.60 -40.06
C GLY A 222 31.13 -33.27 -40.71
N GLY A 223 29.86 -33.14 -41.13
CA GLY A 223 29.24 -31.88 -41.59
C GLY A 223 28.45 -31.12 -40.51
N GLY A 224 28.54 -31.55 -39.25
CA GLY A 224 27.74 -31.02 -38.13
C GLY A 224 27.95 -29.54 -37.84
N PHE A 225 29.08 -28.95 -38.26
CA PHE A 225 29.36 -27.52 -38.05
C PHE A 225 28.34 -26.61 -38.76
N PHE A 226 28.00 -26.91 -40.03
CA PHE A 226 27.01 -26.12 -40.77
C PHE A 226 25.60 -26.30 -40.19
N GLY A 227 25.24 -27.53 -39.81
CA GLY A 227 23.95 -27.81 -39.16
C GLY A 227 23.81 -27.13 -37.79
N LEU A 228 24.87 -27.17 -36.96
CA LEU A 228 24.93 -26.51 -35.67
C LEU A 228 24.81 -24.99 -35.80
N SER A 229 25.48 -24.39 -36.79
CA SER A 229 25.41 -22.94 -37.04
C SER A 229 23.98 -22.48 -37.39
N ILE A 230 23.26 -23.24 -38.22
CA ILE A 230 21.87 -22.94 -38.58
C ILE A 230 20.94 -23.09 -37.36
N ILE A 231 21.07 -24.19 -36.62
CA ILE A 231 20.25 -24.45 -35.43
C ILE A 231 20.55 -23.44 -34.31
N PHE A 232 21.80 -23.03 -34.16
CA PHE A 232 22.20 -21.97 -33.22
C PHE A 232 21.61 -20.61 -33.60
N SER A 233 21.61 -20.26 -34.89
CA SER A 233 20.96 -19.03 -35.38
C SER A 233 19.45 -19.03 -35.10
N ALA A 234 18.78 -20.16 -35.32
CA ALA A 234 17.37 -20.33 -34.97
C ALA A 234 17.13 -20.22 -33.46
N PHE A 235 17.96 -20.87 -32.64
CA PHE A 235 17.91 -20.79 -31.18
C PHE A 235 18.09 -19.34 -30.68
N ALA A 236 19.08 -18.62 -31.21
CA ALA A 236 19.36 -17.24 -30.83
C ALA A 236 18.18 -16.33 -31.17
N THR A 237 17.60 -16.49 -32.37
CA THR A 237 16.43 -15.71 -32.80
C THR A 237 15.21 -15.97 -31.92
N LEU A 238 14.93 -17.24 -31.59
CA LEU A 238 13.83 -17.61 -30.69
C LEU A 238 14.04 -17.09 -29.26
N THR A 239 15.27 -17.15 -28.76
CA THR A 239 15.63 -16.59 -27.44
C THR A 239 15.38 -15.08 -27.40
N VAL A 240 15.81 -14.35 -28.43
CA VAL A 240 15.59 -12.90 -28.49
C VAL A 240 14.10 -12.56 -28.60
N CYS A 241 13.37 -13.21 -29.49
CA CYS A 241 11.97 -12.86 -29.74
C CYS A 241 11.05 -13.26 -28.59
N ILE A 242 11.21 -14.48 -28.05
CA ILE A 242 10.30 -15.04 -27.05
C ILE A 242 10.78 -14.70 -25.62
N LEU A 243 12.00 -15.10 -25.26
CA LEU A 243 12.49 -14.96 -23.88
C LEU A 243 12.84 -13.50 -23.53
N LEU A 244 13.47 -12.75 -24.43
CA LEU A 244 13.87 -11.37 -24.14
C LEU A 244 12.75 -10.34 -24.40
N ILE A 245 12.10 -10.38 -25.56
CA ILE A 245 11.10 -9.36 -25.91
C ILE A 245 9.74 -9.68 -25.27
N MET A 246 9.13 -10.82 -25.62
CA MET A 246 7.76 -11.14 -25.18
C MET A 246 7.66 -11.35 -23.67
N GLU A 247 8.50 -12.22 -23.10
CA GLU A 247 8.50 -12.45 -21.65
C GLU A 247 9.05 -11.24 -20.87
N GLY A 248 10.08 -10.57 -21.39
CA GLY A 248 10.61 -9.35 -20.77
C GLY A 248 9.57 -8.21 -20.68
N LEU A 249 8.78 -8.01 -21.74
CA LEU A 249 7.68 -7.04 -21.74
C LEU A 249 6.57 -7.44 -20.77
N SER A 250 6.19 -8.72 -20.73
CA SER A 250 5.22 -9.24 -19.77
C SER A 250 5.68 -9.01 -18.32
N ALA A 251 6.96 -9.30 -18.04
CA ALA A 251 7.59 -9.05 -16.75
C ALA A 251 7.57 -7.58 -16.36
N PHE A 252 7.93 -6.71 -17.30
CA PHE A 252 7.91 -5.26 -17.10
C PHE A 252 6.50 -4.74 -16.78
N LEU A 253 5.48 -5.17 -17.54
CA LEU A 253 4.09 -4.74 -17.29
C LEU A 253 3.56 -5.25 -15.95
N HIS A 254 3.92 -6.48 -15.55
CA HIS A 254 3.58 -6.98 -14.23
C HIS A 254 4.28 -6.20 -13.10
N ALA A 255 5.54 -5.83 -13.28
CA ALA A 255 6.27 -4.97 -12.34
C ALA A 255 5.65 -3.57 -12.25
N LEU A 256 5.27 -2.97 -13.39
CA LEU A 256 4.59 -1.68 -13.44
C LEU A 256 3.25 -1.74 -12.72
N ARG A 257 2.45 -2.80 -12.94
CA ARG A 257 1.17 -2.99 -12.23
C ARG A 257 1.36 -3.10 -10.72
N LEU A 258 2.34 -3.88 -10.26
CA LEU A 258 2.68 -3.97 -8.83
C LEU A 258 2.99 -2.57 -8.29
N HIS A 259 3.77 -1.78 -9.02
CA HIS A 259 4.10 -0.41 -8.62
C HIS A 259 2.87 0.53 -8.63
N TRP A 260 2.01 0.43 -9.63
CA TRP A 260 0.83 1.28 -9.75
C TRP A 260 -0.23 0.92 -8.70
N VAL A 261 -0.64 -0.34 -8.63
CA VAL A 261 -1.77 -0.77 -7.80
C VAL A 261 -1.34 -1.01 -6.36
N GLU A 262 -0.17 -1.61 -6.13
CA GLU A 262 0.20 -2.02 -4.77
C GLU A 262 1.10 -1.00 -4.10
N PHE A 263 1.95 -0.29 -4.84
CA PHE A 263 2.83 0.73 -4.27
C PHE A 263 2.17 2.11 -4.16
N GLN A 264 1.47 2.59 -5.19
CA GLN A 264 0.90 3.95 -5.16
C GLN A 264 -0.41 4.05 -4.37
N ASN A 265 -1.23 3.00 -4.33
CA ASN A 265 -2.55 3.01 -3.66
C ASN A 265 -2.49 3.31 -2.14
N LYS A 266 -1.29 3.28 -1.53
CA LYS A 266 -1.12 3.46 -0.08
C LYS A 266 -0.53 4.83 0.33
N PHE A 267 -0.06 5.63 -0.63
CA PHE A 267 0.66 6.89 -0.35
C PHE A 267 0.22 8.02 -1.25
N TYR A 268 -0.15 7.69 -2.48
CA TYR A 268 -0.42 8.65 -3.52
C TYR A 268 -1.93 8.88 -3.58
N THR A 269 -2.37 9.99 -3.02
CA THR A 269 -3.78 10.42 -3.05
C THR A 269 -4.18 11.07 -4.38
N GLY A 270 -3.23 11.26 -5.32
CA GLY A 270 -3.53 11.65 -6.69
C GLY A 270 -4.01 13.08 -6.93
N GLN A 271 -4.05 13.94 -5.91
CA GLN A 271 -4.60 15.30 -6.02
C GLN A 271 -3.59 16.38 -6.45
N GLY A 272 -2.60 16.01 -7.26
CA GLY A 272 -1.58 16.94 -7.74
C GLY A 272 -1.86 17.42 -9.17
N PHE A 273 -1.65 18.70 -9.43
CA PHE A 273 -1.56 19.22 -10.81
C PHE A 273 -0.14 19.05 -11.31
N LYS A 274 0.01 18.61 -12.57
CA LYS A 274 1.33 18.55 -13.22
C LYS A 274 1.85 19.99 -13.34
N PHE A 275 2.97 20.28 -12.68
CA PHE A 275 3.62 21.57 -12.82
C PHE A 275 4.21 21.68 -14.23
N VAL A 276 3.62 22.55 -15.06
CA VAL A 276 4.15 22.91 -16.37
C VAL A 276 4.70 24.33 -16.24
N PRO A 277 6.03 24.50 -16.08
CA PRO A 277 6.61 25.83 -16.07
C PRO A 277 6.46 26.48 -17.44
N PHE A 278 6.30 27.80 -17.48
CA PHE A 278 6.41 28.55 -18.72
C PHE A 278 7.84 28.40 -19.27
N SER A 279 7.99 27.67 -20.38
CA SER A 279 9.26 27.42 -21.05
C SER A 279 9.13 27.80 -22.52
N PHE A 280 10.12 28.49 -23.06
CA PHE A 280 10.15 28.80 -24.50
C PHE A 280 10.38 27.57 -25.37
N GLU A 281 10.80 26.45 -24.78
CA GLU A 281 10.95 25.15 -25.45
C GLU A 281 9.59 24.62 -25.97
N SER A 282 8.49 24.82 -25.22
CA SER A 282 7.16 24.36 -25.63
C SER A 282 6.59 25.17 -26.81
N ILE A 283 6.95 26.45 -26.89
CA ILE A 283 6.57 27.34 -27.99
C ILE A 283 7.36 26.99 -29.26
N LEU A 284 8.64 26.60 -29.11
CA LEU A 284 9.48 26.20 -30.23
C LEU A 284 9.05 24.85 -30.84
N GLU A 285 8.52 23.94 -30.02
CA GLU A 285 8.04 22.62 -30.44
C GLU A 285 6.63 22.65 -31.06
N GLY A 286 5.96 23.81 -31.08
CA GLY A 286 4.67 24.03 -31.76
C GLY A 286 3.48 23.30 -31.12
N ARG A 287 3.63 22.81 -29.89
CA ARG A 287 2.59 22.11 -29.15
C ARG A 287 1.73 23.13 -28.43
N PHE A 288 0.72 23.67 -29.12
CA PHE A 288 -0.37 24.37 -28.46
C PHE A 288 -1.16 23.35 -27.64
N ASP A 289 -1.20 23.57 -26.33
CA ASP A 289 -1.88 22.70 -25.36
C ASP A 289 -3.41 22.67 -25.64
N ASP A 290 -3.95 21.47 -25.84
CA ASP A 290 -5.35 21.11 -25.53
C ASP A 290 -5.37 20.33 -24.20
#